data_AF-A0AAW9IJY7-F1
#
_entry.id   AF-A0AAW9IJY7-F1
#
_cell.length_a   1.000
_cell.length_b   1.000
_cell.length_c   1.000
_cell.angle_alpha   90.00
_cell.angle_beta   90.00
_cell.angle_gamma   90.00
#
_symmetry.space_group_name_H-M   'P 1'
#
loop_
_entity.id
_entity.type
_entity.pdbx_description
1 polymer ?
#
loop_
_entity_poly.entity_id
_entity_poly.type
_entity_poly.pdbx_seq_one_letter_code
_entity_poly.pdbx_strand_id
1 'polypeptide(L)'
;MKNLLDNYFGLTEKGTNVRTELLAGVTTFMTMAYILIVNPSILSAAGMDSGAVFTATAVSAVIATLITGLYANLPFAQAPGMGLNAFFAFTIVLQMGYSFQFALTAVFLEGII
;
A
#
# COMPACT_ATOMS: atom_id res chain seq x y z
N MET A 1 -1.51 -22.60 27.42
CA MET A 1 -1.95 -21.21 27.68
C MET A 1 -1.97 -20.49 26.35
N LYS A 2 -3.10 -19.90 25.95
CA LYS A 2 -3.17 -19.06 24.75
C LYS A 2 -2.35 -17.78 25.00
N ASN A 3 -1.40 -17.45 24.12
CA ASN A 3 -0.60 -16.22 24.21
C ASN A 3 -1.46 -15.00 23.85
N LEU A 4 -1.01 -13.78 24.22
CA LEU A 4 -1.74 -12.53 23.91
C LEU A 4 -2.08 -12.38 22.42
N LEU A 5 -1.14 -12.72 21.53
CA LEU A 5 -1.35 -12.70 20.09
C LEU A 5 -2.39 -13.74 19.63
N ASP A 6 -2.42 -14.91 20.26
CA ASP A 6 -3.39 -15.96 19.95
C ASP A 6 -4.80 -15.55 20.38
N ASN A 7 -4.94 -14.87 21.52
CA ASN A 7 -6.23 -14.34 21.98
C ASN A 7 -6.75 -13.20 21.09
N TYR A 8 -5.87 -12.35 20.57
CA TYR A 8 -6.26 -11.21 19.73
C TYR A 8 -6.57 -11.61 18.28
N PHE A 9 -5.68 -12.39 17.67
CA PHE A 9 -5.78 -12.78 16.26
C PHE A 9 -6.52 -14.10 16.04
N GLY A 10 -6.81 -14.87 17.08
CA GLY A 10 -7.45 -16.19 16.98
C GLY A 10 -6.60 -17.19 16.20
N LEU A 11 -5.28 -17.21 16.40
CA LEU A 11 -4.34 -17.96 15.56
C LEU A 11 -4.63 -19.46 15.58
N THR A 12 -4.83 -20.03 16.77
CA THR A 12 -5.13 -21.45 16.95
C THR A 12 -6.47 -21.83 16.30
N GLU A 13 -7.48 -20.94 16.38
CA GLU A 13 -8.80 -21.14 15.75
C GLU A 13 -8.72 -21.06 14.22
N LYS A 14 -7.81 -20.23 13.71
CA LYS A 14 -7.45 -20.13 12.29
C LYS A 14 -6.47 -21.23 11.83
N GLY A 15 -6.08 -22.14 12.71
CA GLY A 15 -5.16 -23.26 12.39
C GLY A 15 -3.73 -22.81 12.07
N THR A 16 -3.30 -21.64 12.53
CA THR A 16 -1.98 -21.04 12.25
C THR A 16 -1.21 -20.75 13.54
N ASN A 17 0.04 -20.28 13.41
CA ASN A 17 0.89 -19.88 14.53
C ASN A 17 1.76 -18.66 14.16
N VAL A 18 2.34 -18.00 15.17
CA VAL A 18 3.13 -16.77 15.00
C VAL A 18 4.28 -16.91 13.99
N ARG A 19 4.95 -18.06 13.96
CA ARG A 19 6.05 -18.30 13.01
C ARG A 19 5.53 -18.35 11.57
N THR A 20 4.42 -19.05 11.35
CA THR A 20 3.77 -19.13 10.04
C THR A 20 3.31 -17.75 9.57
N GLU A 21 2.65 -16.98 10.44
CA GLU A 21 2.18 -15.63 10.10
C GLU A 21 3.32 -14.65 9.79
N LEU A 22 4.43 -14.71 10.55
CA LEU A 22 5.61 -13.88 10.26
C LEU A 22 6.22 -14.23 8.91
N LEU A 23 6.35 -15.53 8.60
CA LEU A 23 6.86 -15.97 7.29
C LEU A 23 5.92 -15.54 6.16
N ALA A 24 4.61 -15.72 6.34
CA ALA A 24 3.60 -15.28 5.38
C ALA A 24 3.67 -13.76 5.14
N GLY A 25 3.83 -12.97 6.20
CA GLY A 25 4.01 -11.51 6.11
C GLY A 25 5.26 -11.12 5.32
N VAL A 26 6.40 -11.76 5.59
CA VAL A 26 7.65 -11.53 4.84
C VAL A 26 7.49 -11.94 3.38
N THR A 27 6.88 -13.09 3.10
CA THR A 27 6.62 -13.53 1.71
C THR A 27 5.74 -12.52 0.98
N THR A 28 4.65 -12.07 1.59
CA THR A 28 3.75 -11.05 1.01
C THR A 28 4.45 -9.69 0.82
N PHE A 29 5.33 -9.29 1.73
CA PHE A 29 6.15 -8.10 1.53
C PHE A 29 7.05 -8.24 0.29
N MET A 30 7.75 -9.37 0.18
CA MET A 30 8.67 -9.61 -0.94
C MET A 30 7.96 -9.66 -2.30
N THR A 31 6.73 -10.17 -2.37
CA THR A 31 5.95 -10.18 -3.63
C THR A 31 5.52 -8.79 -4.08
N MET A 32 5.37 -7.84 -3.15
CA MET A 32 4.95 -6.47 -3.43
C MET A 32 6.10 -5.46 -3.42
N ALA A 33 7.30 -5.86 -3.00
CA ALA A 33 8.45 -4.96 -2.85
C ALA A 33 8.82 -4.21 -4.15
N TYR A 34 8.49 -4.76 -5.32
CA TYR A 34 8.69 -4.09 -6.60
C TYR A 34 7.97 -2.73 -6.69
N ILE A 35 6.87 -2.54 -5.96
CA ILE A 35 6.09 -1.29 -5.92
C ILE A 35 6.96 -0.12 -5.42
N LEU A 36 7.92 -0.39 -4.53
CA LEU A 36 8.85 0.62 -4.03
C LEU A 36 9.75 1.18 -5.13
N ILE A 37 9.94 0.47 -6.24
CA ILE A 37 10.74 0.94 -7.38
C ILE A 37 9.82 1.45 -8.50
N VAL A 38 8.75 0.71 -8.79
CA VAL A 38 7.89 1.01 -9.95
C VAL A 38 6.97 2.20 -9.68
N ASN A 39 6.49 2.40 -8.45
CA ASN A 39 5.63 3.55 -8.18
C ASN A 39 6.37 4.90 -8.34
N PRO A 40 7.58 5.07 -7.77
CA PRO A 40 8.36 6.27 -8.03
C PRO A 40 8.72 6.47 -9.50
N SER A 41 9.00 5.41 -10.27
CA SER A 41 9.32 5.56 -11.70
C SER A 41 8.12 6.03 -12.53
N ILE A 42 6.91 5.58 -12.21
CA ILE A 42 5.68 6.04 -12.87
C ILE A 42 5.36 7.49 -12.50
N LEU A 43 5.31 7.80 -11.20
CA LEU A 43 4.88 9.12 -10.74
C LEU A 43 5.93 10.21 -11.01
N SER A 44 7.22 9.86 -11.06
CA SER A 44 8.25 10.81 -11.49
C SER A 44 8.15 11.17 -12.97
N ALA A 45 7.61 10.30 -13.82
CA ALA A 45 7.29 10.65 -15.20
C ALA A 45 6.20 11.75 -15.30
N ALA A 46 5.34 11.87 -14.28
CA ALA A 46 4.35 12.95 -14.14
C ALA A 46 4.92 14.22 -13.48
N GLY A 47 6.23 14.28 -13.22
CA GLY A 47 6.92 15.44 -12.64
C GLY A 47 7.01 15.46 -11.11
N MET A 48 6.67 14.36 -10.43
CA MET A 48 6.80 14.25 -8.97
C MET A 48 8.23 13.86 -8.55
N ASP A 49 8.67 14.30 -7.37
CA ASP A 49 9.97 13.88 -6.83
C ASP A 49 9.96 12.39 -6.47
N SER A 50 10.92 11.65 -7.01
CA SER A 50 11.00 10.19 -6.86
C SER A 50 11.24 9.77 -5.40
N GLY A 51 12.10 10.49 -4.67
CA GLY A 51 12.43 10.18 -3.27
C GLY A 51 11.25 10.45 -2.32
N ALA A 52 10.53 11.56 -2.55
CA ALA A 52 9.33 11.91 -1.84
C ALA A 52 8.22 10.88 -2.09
N VAL A 53 8.00 10.48 -3.35
CA VAL A 53 7.00 9.46 -3.72
C VAL A 53 7.35 8.10 -3.11
N PHE A 54 8.62 7.69 -3.15
CA PHE A 54 9.09 6.47 -2.51
C PHE A 54 8.71 6.46 -1.02
N THR A 55 9.08 7.53 -0.33
CA THR A 55 8.85 7.66 1.11
C THR A 55 7.37 7.69 1.44
N ALA A 56 6.58 8.48 0.70
CA ALA A 56 5.14 8.55 0.86
C ALA A 56 4.47 7.19 0.62
N THR A 57 4.91 6.43 -0.38
CA THR A 57 4.40 5.09 -0.68
C THR A 57 4.69 4.11 0.44
N ALA A 58 5.94 4.06 0.92
CA ALA A 58 6.33 3.15 1.98
C ALA A 58 5.58 3.46 3.30
N VAL A 59 5.53 4.73 3.69
CA VAL A 59 4.86 5.16 4.93
C VAL A 59 3.36 4.90 4.86
N SER A 60 2.69 5.28 3.76
CA SER A 60 1.25 5.07 3.61
C SER A 60 0.88 3.58 3.56
N ALA A 61 1.65 2.76 2.84
CA ALA A 61 1.44 1.31 2.79
C ALA A 61 1.60 0.64 4.16
N VAL A 62 2.61 1.05 4.94
CA VAL A 62 2.81 0.56 6.32
C VAL A 62 1.62 0.94 7.19
N ILE A 63 1.19 2.21 7.18
CA ILE A 63 0.07 2.67 8.00
C ILE A 63 -1.22 1.94 7.62
N ALA A 64 -1.56 1.86 6.33
CA ALA A 64 -2.77 1.19 5.85
C ALA A 64 -2.77 -0.31 6.16
N THR A 65 -1.63 -0.97 6.00
CA THR A 65 -1.47 -2.40 6.35
C THR A 65 -1.59 -2.61 7.86
N LEU A 66 -1.00 -1.75 8.69
CA LEU A 66 -1.13 -1.85 10.15
C LEU A 66 -2.56 -1.61 10.62
N ILE A 67 -3.27 -0.64 10.05
CA ILE A 67 -4.69 -0.42 10.37
C ILE A 67 -5.51 -1.66 10.01
N THR A 68 -5.28 -2.24 8.83
CA THR A 68 -6.02 -3.43 8.39
C THR A 68 -5.71 -4.67 9.23
N GLY A 69 -4.42 -4.88 9.53
CA GLY A 69 -3.97 -6.02 10.32
C GLY A 69 -4.34 -5.89 11.79
N LEU A 70 -4.09 -4.75 12.42
CA LEU A 70 -4.33 -4.56 13.85
C LEU A 70 -5.79 -4.19 14.13
N TYR A 71 -6.31 -3.13 13.54
CA TYR A 71 -7.65 -2.63 13.88
C TYR A 71 -8.76 -3.50 13.27
N ALA A 72 -8.66 -3.87 11.98
CA ALA A 72 -9.68 -4.68 11.32
C ALA A 72 -9.47 -6.20 11.52
N ASN A 73 -8.32 -6.64 12.05
CA ASN A 73 -7.98 -8.05 12.22
C ASN A 73 -8.09 -8.88 10.92
N LEU A 74 -7.70 -8.27 9.79
CA LEU A 74 -7.74 -8.88 8.46
C LEU A 74 -6.33 -9.13 7.92
N PRO A 75 -6.06 -10.29 7.29
CA PRO A 75 -4.74 -10.65 6.78
C PRO A 75 -4.47 -10.04 5.40
N PHE A 76 -4.70 -8.73 5.24
CA PHE A 76 -4.48 -8.02 3.98
C PHE A 76 -3.34 -7.02 4.08
N ALA A 77 -2.40 -7.13 3.15
CA ALA A 77 -1.36 -6.13 2.96
C ALA A 77 -1.83 -5.11 1.92
N GLN A 78 -1.73 -3.83 2.26
CA GLN A 78 -2.18 -2.74 1.40
C GLN A 78 -0.99 -2.02 0.76
N ALA A 79 -1.11 -1.80 -0.54
CA ALA A 79 -0.14 -1.09 -1.36
C ALA A 79 -0.89 -0.36 -2.49
N PRO A 80 -0.27 0.64 -3.14
CA PRO A 80 -0.94 1.39 -4.21
C PRO A 80 -1.30 0.52 -5.42
N GLY A 81 -2.47 0.78 -6.00
CA GLY A 81 -2.94 0.13 -7.21
C GLY A 81 -2.17 0.61 -8.44
N MET A 82 -1.34 -0.26 -9.01
CA MET A 82 -0.44 0.11 -10.12
C MET A 82 -1.17 0.62 -11.37
N GLY A 83 -2.35 0.09 -11.69
CA GLY A 83 -3.16 0.56 -12.82
C GLY A 83 -3.68 1.99 -12.65
N LEU A 84 -4.06 2.37 -11.43
CA LEU A 84 -4.55 3.71 -11.12
C LEU A 84 -3.40 4.73 -11.21
N ASN A 85 -2.20 4.38 -10.75
CA ASN A 85 -1.03 5.25 -10.86
C ASN A 85 -0.58 5.44 -12.31
N ALA A 86 -0.67 4.38 -13.13
CA ALA A 86 -0.41 4.49 -14.56
C ALA A 86 -1.43 5.42 -15.25
N PHE A 87 -2.73 5.26 -14.94
CA PHE A 87 -3.77 6.16 -15.46
C PHE A 87 -3.57 7.61 -15.01
N PHE A 88 -3.26 7.82 -13.74
CA PHE A 88 -2.92 9.13 -13.19
C PHE A 88 -1.77 9.79 -13.97
N ALA A 89 -0.63 9.09 -14.10
CA ALA A 89 0.57 9.67 -14.69
C ALA A 89 0.45 9.84 -16.20
N PHE A 90 0.13 8.76 -16.91
CA PHE A 90 0.18 8.74 -18.37
C PHE A 90 -1.05 9.36 -19.01
N THR A 91 -2.24 9.21 -18.41
CA THR A 91 -3.47 9.76 -19.00
C THR A 91 -3.77 11.15 -18.46
N ILE A 92 -3.98 11.31 -17.14
CA ILE A 92 -4.44 12.59 -16.59
C ILE A 92 -3.35 13.66 -16.69
N VAL A 93 -2.11 13.34 -16.29
CA VAL A 93 -1.03 14.33 -16.29
C VAL A 93 -0.43 14.50 -17.68
N LEU A 94 0.07 13.41 -18.30
CA LEU A 94 0.83 13.51 -19.54
C LEU A 94 -0.03 13.69 -20.80
N GLN A 95 -1.11 12.92 -20.97
CA GLN A 95 -1.96 13.04 -22.17
C GLN A 95 -2.94 14.21 -22.09
N MET A 96 -3.63 14.41 -20.96
CA MET A 96 -4.62 15.48 -20.80
C MET A 96 -3.97 16.82 -20.38
N GLY A 97 -2.70 16.82 -19.98
CA GLY A 97 -1.94 18.03 -19.67
C GLY A 97 -2.28 18.68 -18.33
N TYR A 98 -2.98 17.98 -17.43
CA TYR A 98 -3.26 18.52 -16.09
C TYR A 98 -2.01 18.46 -15.20
N SER A 99 -1.91 19.41 -14.27
CA SER A 99 -0.87 19.35 -13.23
C SER A 99 -1.07 18.13 -12.31
N PHE A 100 0.02 17.54 -11.82
CA PHE A 100 -0.07 16.42 -10.86
C PHE A 100 -0.77 16.84 -9.55
N GLN A 101 -0.69 18.11 -9.15
CA GLN A 101 -1.38 18.65 -7.97
C GLN A 101 -2.90 18.65 -8.15
N PHE A 102 -3.37 19.03 -9.34
CA PHE A 102 -4.79 18.94 -9.69
C PHE A 102 -5.27 17.48 -9.64
N ALA A 103 -4.52 16.58 -10.28
CA ALA A 103 -4.85 15.16 -10.28
C ALA A 103 -4.84 14.57 -8.85
N LEU A 104 -3.88 14.93 -7.99
CA LEU A 104 -3.83 14.50 -6.59
C LEU A 104 -5.03 15.01 -5.78
N THR A 105 -5.50 16.22 -6.08
CA THR A 105 -6.70 16.76 -5.44
C THR A 105 -7.94 15.92 -5.80
N ALA A 106 -8.05 15.46 -7.04
CA ALA A 106 -9.12 14.56 -7.45
C ALA A 106 -9.03 13.20 -6.75
N VAL A 107 -7.82 12.62 -6.65
CA VAL A 107 -7.59 11.35 -5.91
C VAL A 107 -7.95 11.50 -4.43
N PHE A 108 -7.60 12.62 -3.81
CA PHE A 108 -7.95 12.89 -2.42
C PHE A 108 -9.47 12.98 -2.21
N LEU A 109 -10.18 13.66 -3.10
CA LEU A 109 -11.65 13.74 -3.04
C LEU A 109 -12.31 12.39 -3.28
N GLU A 110 -11.78 11.58 -4.20
CA GLU A 110 -12.26 10.21 -4.43
C GLU A 110 -12.09 9.33 -3.19
N GLY A 111 -10.96 9.45 -2.47
CA GLY A 111 -10.76 8.71 -1.22
C GLY A 111 -11.66 9.13 -0.04
N ILE A 112 -12.38 10.27 -0.15
CA ILE A 112 -13.37 10.71 0.85
C ILE A 112 -14.77 10.17 0.56
N ILE A 113 -15.10 9.99 -0.72
CA ILE A 113 -16.45 9.62 -1.21
C ILE A 113 -16.63 8.10 -1.13
#